data_AF-A0A7X7KW71-F1
#
_entry.id   AF-A0A7X7KW71-F1
#
_cell.length_a   1.000
_cell.length_b   1.000
_cell.length_c   1.000
_cell.angle_alpha   90.00
_cell.angle_beta   90.00
_cell.angle_gamma   90.00
#
_symmetry.space_group_name_H-M   'P 1'
#
loop_
_entity.id
_entity.type
_entity.pdbx_description
1 polymer ?
#
loop_
_entity_poly.entity_id
_entity_poly.type
_entity_poly.pdbx_seq_one_letter_code
_entity_poly.pdbx_strand_id
1 'polypeptide(L)'
;MSTSRVSRLSTVVAMLVLTLAGRTGTAAPPVTNAPSSTASKAVWDLIQAGRWTAGISSGEAFQSYRLEALLPLLPSDRMSLLLNPRGVFLEDRGHEANLGLVARRLFGRSVIAGANVYGDWRRTDDDHAFAQVGGGVELLTRWMDARCNLYQPLTDAKEWEAGREPLGSSPGAGFRQLMRLEEAMEGFDAEIGVWLPALADIAPTGLFVGYARYESDIGASDVDGFMCRIESRIHPNITLDLAWFDDTGYRESEYLVGARVHLPLDFWNGWRMNRAHARTVPPFATRLNDPVQRDFRVQIAQASRAVVSPPQPVKARRVAPSPSPEQPTPPPPPAPLRYTDYTDLNENGEVITVRVYENGIREILSN
;
A
#
# COMPACT_ATOMS: atom_id res chain seq x y z
N MET A 1 -15.47 -2.42 16.22
CA MET A 1 -14.91 -2.79 17.55
C MET A 1 -13.54 -3.42 17.32
N SER A 2 -12.44 -2.66 17.20
CA SER A 2 -11.08 -3.24 17.06
C SER A 2 -9.95 -2.28 17.46
N THR A 3 -10.17 -1.38 18.43
CA THR A 3 -9.11 -0.47 18.91
C THR A 3 -8.30 -1.04 20.09
N SER A 4 -8.74 -2.15 20.68
CA SER A 4 -8.13 -2.72 21.89
C SER A 4 -7.05 -3.78 21.66
N ARG A 5 -6.94 -4.33 20.44
CA ARG A 5 -5.89 -5.30 20.08
C ARG A 5 -4.59 -4.61 19.62
N VAL A 6 -4.72 -3.56 18.82
CA VAL A 6 -3.60 -2.74 18.28
C VAL A 6 -2.71 -2.18 19.39
N SER A 7 -3.28 -1.78 20.53
CA SER A 7 -2.51 -1.22 21.64
C SER A 7 -1.72 -2.28 22.42
N ARG A 8 -2.13 -3.55 22.43
CA ARG A 8 -1.49 -4.56 23.29
C ARG A 8 -0.23 -5.15 22.66
N LEU A 9 -0.24 -5.45 21.36
CA LEU A 9 0.90 -6.09 20.69
C LEU A 9 2.07 -5.11 20.48
N SER A 10 1.78 -3.90 20.00
CA SER A 10 2.75 -2.80 19.87
C SER A 10 3.38 -2.44 21.22
N THR A 11 2.57 -2.38 22.28
CA THR A 11 3.06 -2.13 23.64
C THR A 11 3.94 -3.26 24.16
N VAL A 12 3.64 -4.53 23.88
CA VAL A 12 4.45 -5.67 24.33
C VAL A 12 5.81 -5.70 23.63
N VAL A 13 5.85 -5.49 22.31
CA VAL A 13 7.13 -5.45 21.56
C VAL A 13 7.94 -4.20 21.92
N ALA A 14 7.29 -3.03 22.04
CA ALA A 14 7.96 -1.81 22.51
C ALA A 14 8.46 -1.96 23.96
N MET A 15 7.69 -2.60 24.85
CA MET A 15 8.15 -2.95 26.20
C MET A 15 9.31 -3.95 26.18
N LEU A 16 9.34 -4.91 25.25
CA LEU A 16 10.47 -5.85 25.14
C LEU A 16 11.73 -5.12 24.67
N VAL A 17 11.62 -4.23 23.68
CA VAL A 17 12.71 -3.35 23.23
C VAL A 17 13.20 -2.46 24.38
N LEU A 18 12.28 -1.85 25.15
CA LEU A 18 12.62 -1.07 26.33
C LEU A 18 13.16 -1.93 27.48
N THR A 19 12.74 -3.18 27.67
CA THR A 19 13.21 -4.07 28.75
C THR A 19 14.61 -4.60 28.43
N LEU A 20 14.87 -4.89 27.15
CA LEU A 20 16.21 -5.22 26.65
C LEU A 20 17.15 -4.01 26.75
N ALA A 21 16.64 -2.79 26.54
CA ALA A 21 17.40 -1.54 26.70
C ALA A 21 17.49 -1.04 28.16
N GLY A 22 16.54 -1.43 29.02
CA GLY A 22 16.20 -0.77 30.28
C GLY A 22 16.44 -1.66 31.49
N ARG A 23 17.71 -1.85 31.83
CA ARG A 23 18.15 -2.12 33.22
C ARG A 23 19.51 -1.47 33.43
N THR A 24 19.52 -0.14 33.52
CA THR A 24 20.68 0.66 33.94
C THR A 24 20.28 1.61 35.06
N GLY A 25 19.77 1.04 36.15
CA GLY A 25 19.62 1.75 37.42
C GLY A 25 20.91 1.66 38.23
N THR A 26 21.91 2.47 37.88
CA THR A 26 22.97 3.06 38.74
C THR A 26 23.85 3.86 37.80
N ALA A 27 24.08 5.14 38.12
CA ALA A 27 24.90 6.07 37.34
C ALA A 27 26.20 5.41 36.86
N ALA A 28 26.33 5.20 35.54
CA ALA A 28 27.54 4.65 34.95
C ALA A 28 28.62 5.74 34.93
N PRO A 29 29.85 5.45 35.40
CA PRO A 29 30.98 6.34 35.15
C PRO A 29 31.21 6.47 33.63
N PRO A 30 31.85 7.54 33.15
CA PRO A 30 32.17 7.67 31.73
C PRO A 30 33.00 6.46 31.30
N VAL A 31 32.42 5.62 30.42
CA VAL A 31 33.06 4.39 29.94
C VAL A 31 34.11 4.77 28.90
N THR A 32 35.29 5.14 29.37
CA THR A 32 36.51 5.18 28.56
C THR A 32 37.21 3.83 28.63
N ASN A 33 36.62 2.80 28.00
CA ASN A 33 37.33 1.55 27.72
C ASN A 33 37.66 1.53 26.24
N ALA A 34 38.74 2.22 25.87
CA ALA A 34 39.32 2.09 24.55
C ALA A 34 39.78 0.63 24.34
N PRO A 35 39.43 0.00 23.21
CA PRO A 35 39.78 -1.38 22.95
C PRO A 35 41.29 -1.51 22.67
N SER A 36 41.98 -2.36 23.43
CA SER A 36 43.45 -2.41 23.53
C SER A 36 44.18 -3.11 22.37
N SER A 37 43.49 -3.44 21.28
CA SER A 37 44.11 -3.98 20.05
C SER A 37 43.56 -3.31 18.80
N THR A 38 44.39 -3.15 17.77
CA THR A 38 44.02 -2.54 16.49
C THR A 38 42.81 -3.25 15.83
N ALA A 39 42.73 -4.58 15.92
CA ALA A 39 41.61 -5.37 15.41
C ALA A 39 40.31 -5.10 16.19
N SER A 40 40.39 -4.94 17.51
CA SER A 40 39.23 -4.56 18.30
C SER A 40 38.78 -3.12 17.99
N LYS A 41 39.71 -2.18 17.79
CA LYS A 41 39.38 -0.80 17.41
C LYS A 41 38.65 -0.71 16.06
N ALA A 42 39.12 -1.43 15.04
CA ALA A 42 38.47 -1.46 13.72
C ALA A 42 37.02 -2.00 13.78
N VAL A 43 36.77 -3.03 14.61
CA VAL A 43 35.42 -3.54 14.85
C VAL A 43 34.53 -2.49 15.51
N TRP A 44 35.09 -1.73 16.46
CA TRP A 44 34.38 -0.66 17.15
C TRP A 44 34.09 0.55 16.25
N ASP A 45 35.04 0.95 15.42
CA ASP A 45 34.86 2.03 14.44
C ASP A 45 33.76 1.66 13.43
N LEU A 46 33.70 0.38 13.00
CA LEU A 46 32.61 -0.14 12.16
C LEU A 46 31.26 -0.15 12.90
N ILE A 47 31.25 -0.52 14.18
CA ILE A 47 30.03 -0.48 14.99
C ILE A 47 29.52 0.94 15.16
N GLN A 48 30.41 1.93 15.32
CA GLN A 48 30.05 3.34 15.50
C GLN A 48 29.69 4.06 14.20
N ALA A 49 30.29 3.66 13.06
CA ALA A 49 29.96 4.23 11.75
C ALA A 49 28.57 3.81 11.25
N GLY A 50 28.04 2.71 11.80
CA GLY A 50 26.86 2.06 11.25
C GLY A 50 27.15 1.33 9.94
N ARG A 51 26.12 0.67 9.41
CA ARG A 51 26.23 -0.11 8.17
C ARG A 51 25.23 0.41 7.15
N TRP A 52 25.72 0.80 5.99
CA TRP A 52 24.87 1.11 4.85
C TRP A 52 24.80 -0.11 3.94
N THR A 53 23.64 -0.40 3.40
CA THR A 53 23.47 -1.50 2.44
C THR A 53 22.69 -1.00 1.24
N ALA A 54 23.27 -1.16 0.07
CA ALA A 54 22.57 -1.03 -1.20
C ALA A 54 22.34 -2.43 -1.76
N GLY A 55 21.14 -2.73 -2.22
CA GLY A 55 20.78 -4.03 -2.76
C GLY A 55 20.03 -3.91 -4.07
N ILE A 56 20.24 -4.88 -4.94
CA ILE A 56 19.41 -5.14 -6.11
C ILE A 56 18.89 -6.57 -6.01
N SER A 57 17.63 -6.79 -6.38
CA SER A 57 17.08 -8.13 -6.50
C SER A 57 16.17 -8.21 -7.71
N SER A 58 16.22 -9.33 -8.42
CA SER A 58 15.47 -9.58 -9.65
C SER A 58 14.73 -10.90 -9.54
N GLY A 59 13.45 -10.88 -9.92
CA GLY A 59 12.58 -12.04 -10.08
C GLY A 59 11.86 -11.98 -11.42
N GLU A 60 10.97 -12.93 -11.67
CA GLU A 60 10.22 -13.00 -12.93
C GLU A 60 9.25 -11.83 -13.13
N ALA A 61 8.65 -11.33 -12.05
CA ALA A 61 7.61 -10.30 -12.13
C ALA A 61 8.10 -8.89 -11.82
N PHE A 62 9.24 -8.73 -11.14
CA PHE A 62 9.74 -7.40 -10.77
C PHE A 62 11.25 -7.37 -10.49
N GLN A 63 11.80 -6.16 -10.60
CA GLN A 63 13.10 -5.80 -10.07
C GLN A 63 12.92 -4.86 -8.88
N SER A 64 13.78 -5.00 -7.87
CA SER A 64 13.76 -4.15 -6.68
C SER A 64 15.13 -3.60 -6.35
N TYR A 65 15.15 -2.33 -5.96
CA TYR A 65 16.32 -1.61 -5.48
C TYR A 65 16.10 -1.25 -4.02
N ARG A 66 17.05 -1.63 -3.17
CA ARG A 66 16.99 -1.41 -1.72
C ARG A 66 18.11 -0.48 -1.30
N LEU A 67 17.79 0.48 -0.46
CA LEU A 67 18.77 1.25 0.30
C LEU A 67 18.39 1.23 1.78
N GLU A 68 19.31 0.80 2.62
CA GLU A 68 19.11 0.82 4.08
C GLU A 68 20.37 1.28 4.81
N ALA A 69 20.16 1.84 6.00
CA ALA A 69 21.22 2.13 6.94
C ALA A 69 20.89 1.53 8.29
N LEU A 70 21.87 0.96 8.98
CA LEU A 70 21.76 0.48 10.34
C LEU A 70 22.67 1.36 11.19
N LEU A 71 22.07 2.39 11.80
CA LEU A 71 22.76 3.48 12.46
C LEU A 71 22.78 3.23 13.97
N PRO A 72 23.95 3.17 14.63
CA PRO A 72 24.04 2.95 16.06
C PRO A 72 23.54 4.19 16.83
N LEU A 73 22.53 4.00 17.66
CA LEU A 73 22.09 5.01 18.62
C LEU A 73 22.85 4.87 19.94
N LEU A 74 22.98 3.63 20.43
CA LEU A 74 23.68 3.30 21.67
C LEU A 74 24.54 2.04 21.45
N PRO A 75 25.76 2.19 20.90
CA PRO A 75 26.66 1.06 20.69
C PRO A 75 27.41 0.65 21.96
N SER A 76 27.49 -0.66 22.23
CA SER A 76 28.32 -1.31 23.24
C SER A 76 28.86 -2.64 22.68
N ASP A 77 29.84 -3.24 23.36
CA ASP A 77 30.44 -4.54 23.05
C ASP A 77 29.44 -5.69 23.19
N ARG A 78 28.42 -5.48 24.02
CA ARG A 78 27.44 -6.51 24.37
C ARG A 78 26.02 -6.12 24.02
N MET A 79 25.75 -4.86 23.72
CA MET A 79 24.41 -4.38 23.40
C MET A 79 24.48 -3.31 22.32
N SER A 80 23.53 -3.33 21.41
CA SER A 80 23.37 -2.27 20.41
C SER A 80 21.90 -1.88 20.32
N LEU A 81 21.62 -0.59 20.49
CA LEU A 81 20.37 0.00 20.00
C LEU A 81 20.67 0.71 18.67
N LEU A 82 19.92 0.37 17.64
CA LEU A 82 20.16 0.80 16.27
C LEU A 82 18.88 1.39 15.67
N LEU A 83 19.02 2.44 14.88
CA LEU A 83 17.99 2.98 13.99
C LEU A 83 18.17 2.38 12.60
N ASN A 84 17.10 1.92 11.98
CA ASN A 84 17.14 1.32 10.66
C ASN A 84 16.15 1.97 9.70
N PRO A 85 16.50 3.10 9.06
CA PRO A 85 15.78 3.57 7.89
C PRO A 85 16.07 2.67 6.70
N ARG A 86 15.02 2.35 5.93
CA ARG A 86 15.10 1.55 4.70
C ARG A 86 14.12 2.13 3.68
N GLY A 87 14.56 2.21 2.43
CA GLY A 87 13.73 2.51 1.27
C GLY A 87 13.83 1.37 0.26
N VAL A 88 12.70 1.02 -0.33
CA VAL A 88 12.63 0.05 -1.42
C VAL A 88 11.87 0.66 -2.59
N PHE A 89 12.49 0.59 -3.75
CA PHE A 89 11.95 1.05 -5.01
C PHE A 89 11.77 -0.18 -5.89
N LEU A 90 10.54 -0.48 -6.30
CA LEU A 90 10.30 -1.50 -7.30
C LEU A 90 10.15 -0.83 -8.67
N GLU A 91 10.68 -1.48 -9.70
CA GLU A 91 10.49 -1.02 -11.07
C GLU A 91 8.98 -1.03 -11.40
N ASP A 92 8.47 0.12 -11.83
CA ASP A 92 7.09 0.35 -12.26
C ASP A 92 5.96 0.07 -11.26
N ARG A 93 6.27 -0.23 -9.98
CA ARG A 93 5.24 -0.58 -8.98
C ARG A 93 5.49 -0.02 -7.58
N GLY A 94 4.90 1.14 -7.29
CA GLY A 94 4.88 1.72 -5.94
C GLY A 94 6.24 2.03 -5.29
N HIS A 95 6.19 2.71 -4.16
CA HIS A 95 7.37 3.01 -3.34
C HIS A 95 7.12 2.60 -1.89
N GLU A 96 8.15 2.08 -1.25
CA GLU A 96 8.09 1.63 0.13
C GLU A 96 9.17 2.29 0.97
N ALA A 97 8.78 2.71 2.18
CA ALA A 97 9.67 3.24 3.18
C ALA A 97 9.40 2.54 4.52
N ASN A 98 10.47 2.13 5.19
CA ASN A 98 10.41 1.50 6.50
C ASN A 98 11.33 2.27 7.45
N LEU A 99 10.87 2.46 8.68
CA LEU A 99 11.68 3.03 9.74
C LEU A 99 11.58 2.14 10.97
N GLY A 100 12.71 1.59 11.41
CA GLY A 100 12.74 0.68 12.56
C GLY A 100 13.73 1.03 13.64
N LEU A 101 13.48 0.46 14.82
CA LEU A 101 14.39 0.40 15.94
C LEU A 101 14.73 -1.06 16.23
N VAL A 102 16.02 -1.32 16.45
CA VAL A 102 16.55 -2.67 16.65
C VAL A 102 17.38 -2.68 17.92
N ALA A 103 17.02 -3.55 18.86
CA ALA A 103 17.78 -3.77 20.08
C ALA A 103 18.37 -5.18 20.04
N ARG A 104 19.70 -5.29 20.14
CA ARG A 104 20.43 -6.56 20.15
C ARG A 104 21.32 -6.68 21.35
N ARG A 105 21.45 -7.89 21.89
CA ARG A 105 22.33 -8.20 23.01
C ARG A 105 23.12 -9.48 22.74
N LEU A 106 24.44 -9.38 22.88
CA LEU A 106 25.38 -10.50 22.84
C LEU A 106 25.47 -11.15 24.22
N PHE A 107 25.17 -12.44 24.26
CA PHE A 107 25.31 -13.31 25.42
C PHE A 107 26.55 -14.19 25.27
N GLY A 108 27.49 -14.05 26.20
CA GLY A 108 28.79 -14.72 26.11
C GLY A 108 29.57 -14.26 24.89
N ARG A 109 29.90 -15.19 23.99
CA ARG A 109 30.68 -14.91 22.76
C ARG A 109 30.07 -15.55 21.49
N SER A 110 28.87 -16.10 21.59
CA SER A 110 28.33 -17.02 20.57
C SER A 110 26.84 -16.90 20.29
N VAL A 111 26.10 -16.12 21.07
CA VAL A 111 24.65 -15.93 20.91
C VAL A 111 24.30 -14.46 20.95
N ILE A 112 23.56 -13.98 19.95
CA ILE A 112 22.90 -12.67 19.97
C ILE A 112 21.40 -12.91 20.01
N ALA A 113 20.71 -12.30 20.97
CA ALA A 113 19.26 -12.19 20.90
C ALA A 113 18.88 -10.74 20.63
N GLY A 114 17.86 -10.53 19.80
CA GLY A 114 17.40 -9.22 19.43
C GLY A 114 15.88 -9.13 19.33
N ALA A 115 15.41 -7.90 19.40
CA ALA A 115 14.04 -7.53 19.13
C ALA A 115 14.04 -6.28 18.24
N ASN A 116 13.03 -6.17 17.39
CA ASN A 116 12.89 -5.05 16.48
C ASN A 116 11.42 -4.59 16.39
N VAL A 117 11.24 -3.32 16.06
CA VAL A 117 9.93 -2.71 15.77
C VAL A 117 10.08 -1.78 14.58
N TYR A 118 9.09 -1.77 13.69
CA TYR A 118 9.10 -1.00 12.46
C TYR A 118 7.76 -0.32 12.22
N GLY A 119 7.81 0.90 11.69
CA GLY A 119 6.71 1.50 10.96
C GLY A 119 6.99 1.41 9.46
N ASP A 120 6.05 0.80 8.73
CA ASP A 120 6.16 0.54 7.30
C ASP A 120 5.10 1.36 6.56
N TRP A 121 5.49 1.92 5.42
CA TRP A 121 4.63 2.72 4.56
C TRP A 121 4.82 2.30 3.11
N ARG A 122 3.70 2.02 2.43
CA ARG A 122 3.66 1.63 1.02
C ARG A 122 2.67 2.48 0.27
N ARG A 123 3.05 2.96 -0.91
CA ARG A 123 2.13 3.53 -1.89
C ARG A 123 1.96 2.54 -3.06
N THR A 124 0.71 2.18 -3.38
CA THR A 124 0.35 1.28 -4.49
C THR A 124 0.21 2.05 -5.81
N ASP A 125 0.02 1.31 -6.89
CA ASP A 125 -0.11 1.86 -8.25
C ASP A 125 -1.42 2.63 -8.45
N ASP A 126 -2.45 2.31 -7.66
CA ASP A 126 -3.72 3.03 -7.61
C ASP A 126 -3.64 4.31 -6.71
N ASP A 127 -2.44 4.81 -6.42
CA ASP A 127 -2.12 5.98 -5.56
C ASP A 127 -2.65 5.85 -4.11
N HIS A 128 -2.86 4.60 -3.66
CA HIS A 128 -3.25 4.34 -2.29
C HIS A 128 -2.05 4.15 -1.37
N ALA A 129 -2.01 4.94 -0.30
CA ALA A 129 -1.04 4.77 0.78
C ALA A 129 -1.55 3.85 1.91
N PHE A 130 -0.80 2.79 2.23
CA PHE A 130 -1.03 1.89 3.35
C PHE A 130 0.09 2.01 4.37
N ALA A 131 -0.26 1.86 5.65
CA ALA A 131 0.70 1.87 6.74
C ALA A 131 0.52 0.63 7.63
N GLN A 132 1.63 0.12 8.14
CA GLN A 132 1.69 -1.09 8.94
C GLN A 132 2.72 -0.91 10.07
N VAL A 133 2.48 -1.58 11.20
CA VAL A 133 3.49 -1.75 12.26
C VAL A 133 3.97 -3.19 12.27
N GLY A 134 5.28 -3.38 12.28
CA GLY A 134 5.93 -4.68 12.38
C GLY A 134 6.68 -4.83 13.68
N GLY A 135 6.70 -6.05 14.24
CA GLY A 135 7.50 -6.37 15.42
C GLY A 135 8.14 -7.74 15.27
N GLY A 136 9.41 -7.88 15.63
CA GLY A 136 10.15 -9.12 15.41
C GLY A 136 11.13 -9.46 16.52
N VAL A 137 11.49 -10.74 16.57
CA VAL A 137 12.52 -11.29 17.45
C VAL A 137 13.52 -12.10 16.63
N GLU A 138 14.78 -12.06 17.04
CA GLU A 138 15.86 -12.78 16.38
C GLU A 138 16.79 -13.45 17.40
N LEU A 139 17.26 -14.64 17.06
CA LEU A 139 18.30 -15.37 17.75
C LEU A 139 19.37 -15.74 16.72
N LEU A 140 20.55 -15.15 16.85
CA LEU A 140 21.68 -15.37 15.94
C LEU A 140 22.75 -16.14 16.70
N THR A 141 23.31 -17.17 16.09
CA THR A 141 24.45 -17.91 16.63
C THR A 141 25.52 -18.07 15.57
N ARG A 142 26.62 -18.77 15.87
CA ARG A 142 27.64 -19.04 14.85
C ARG A 142 27.10 -19.90 13.69
N TRP A 143 26.21 -20.85 13.99
CA TRP A 143 25.80 -21.90 13.05
C TRP A 143 24.31 -21.95 12.75
N MET A 144 23.49 -21.33 13.59
CA MET A 144 22.05 -21.34 13.48
C MET A 144 21.49 -19.94 13.73
N ASP A 145 20.52 -19.55 12.92
CA ASP A 145 19.74 -18.34 13.12
C ASP A 145 18.26 -18.69 13.17
N ALA A 146 17.50 -18.01 14.01
CA ALA A 146 16.04 -18.12 14.07
C ALA A 146 15.42 -16.73 14.20
N ARG A 147 14.31 -16.50 13.50
CA ARG A 147 13.63 -15.21 13.40
C ARG A 147 12.13 -15.40 13.30
N CYS A 148 11.38 -14.47 13.86
CA CYS A 148 9.93 -14.40 13.73
C CYS A 148 9.49 -12.94 13.74
N ASN A 149 8.64 -12.57 12.79
CA ASN A 149 8.13 -11.21 12.64
C ASN A 149 6.59 -11.25 12.53
N LEU A 150 5.94 -10.28 13.17
CA LEU A 150 4.49 -10.06 13.16
C LEU A 150 4.18 -8.72 12.51
N TYR A 151 3.08 -8.64 11.78
CA TYR A 151 2.71 -7.51 10.96
C TYR A 151 1.25 -7.12 11.19
N GLN A 152 1.00 -5.88 11.60
CA GLN A 152 -0.34 -5.37 11.88
C GLN A 152 -0.62 -4.12 11.03
N PRO A 153 -1.60 -4.18 10.11
CA PRO A 153 -2.10 -3.02 9.38
C PRO A 153 -2.61 -1.93 10.31
N LEU A 154 -2.27 -0.68 9.99
CA LEU A 154 -2.78 0.52 10.68
C LEU A 154 -3.81 1.28 9.85
N THR A 155 -3.89 0.99 8.56
CA THR A 155 -4.83 1.59 7.61
C THR A 155 -5.92 0.61 7.27
N ASP A 156 -7.15 1.10 7.22
CA ASP A 156 -8.31 0.33 6.75
C ASP A 156 -8.24 0.07 5.24
N ALA A 157 -9.07 -0.88 4.79
CA ALA A 157 -9.29 -1.15 3.38
C ALA A 157 -9.76 0.10 2.62
N LYS A 158 -9.31 0.23 1.39
CA LYS A 158 -9.69 1.29 0.45
C LYS A 158 -10.49 0.71 -0.67
N GLU A 159 -11.59 1.37 -1.00
CA GLU A 159 -12.52 0.95 -2.03
C GLU A 159 -12.75 2.08 -3.03
N TRP A 160 -12.78 1.75 -4.32
CA TRP A 160 -13.07 2.69 -5.39
C TRP A 160 -13.84 2.04 -6.53
N GLU A 161 -14.54 2.87 -7.30
CA GLU A 161 -15.25 2.42 -8.50
C GLU A 161 -14.26 2.14 -9.63
N ALA A 162 -14.18 0.89 -10.05
CA ALA A 162 -13.38 0.44 -11.18
C ALA A 162 -14.16 0.51 -12.51
N GLY A 163 -15.48 0.50 -12.46
CA GLY A 163 -16.31 0.64 -13.64
C GLY A 163 -17.81 0.54 -13.36
N ARG A 164 -18.58 0.87 -14.40
CA ARG A 164 -20.04 0.83 -14.35
C ARG A 164 -20.60 0.26 -15.64
N GLU A 165 -21.43 -0.76 -15.50
CA GLU A 165 -22.07 -1.44 -16.62
C GLU A 165 -23.60 -1.24 -16.54
N PRO A 166 -24.26 -0.78 -17.62
CA PRO A 166 -25.72 -0.73 -17.68
C PRO A 166 -26.32 -2.14 -17.59
N LEU A 167 -27.38 -2.31 -16.81
CA LEU A 167 -28.12 -3.59 -16.73
C LEU A 167 -29.12 -3.78 -17.89
N GLY A 168 -29.16 -2.83 -18.83
CA GLY A 168 -30.01 -2.85 -20.02
C GLY A 168 -29.87 -1.57 -20.82
N SER A 169 -30.43 -1.57 -22.03
CA SER A 169 -30.29 -0.44 -22.99
C SER A 169 -31.36 0.64 -22.82
N SER A 170 -32.30 0.49 -21.88
CA SER A 170 -33.43 1.42 -21.70
C SER A 170 -33.05 2.64 -20.85
N PRO A 171 -33.56 3.84 -21.16
CA PRO A 171 -33.42 5.01 -20.29
C PRO A 171 -33.95 4.69 -18.87
N GLY A 172 -33.10 4.90 -17.85
CA GLY A 172 -33.43 4.58 -16.46
C GLY A 172 -33.11 3.13 -16.04
N ALA A 173 -32.50 2.33 -16.90
CA ALA A 173 -31.94 1.03 -16.50
C ALA A 173 -30.97 1.21 -15.33
N GLY A 174 -31.02 0.27 -14.39
CA GLY A 174 -30.06 0.19 -13.29
C GLY A 174 -28.65 -0.08 -13.81
N PHE A 175 -27.69 -0.07 -12.89
CA PHE A 175 -26.29 -0.27 -13.23
C PHE A 175 -25.64 -1.24 -12.26
N ARG A 176 -24.71 -2.04 -12.79
CA ARG A 176 -23.77 -2.82 -12.02
C ARG A 176 -22.52 -1.97 -11.85
N GLN A 177 -22.23 -1.57 -10.62
CA GLN A 177 -20.99 -0.90 -10.26
C GLN A 177 -19.97 -1.97 -9.88
N LEU A 178 -18.81 -1.94 -10.51
CA LEU A 178 -17.67 -2.78 -10.18
C LEU A 178 -16.79 -1.97 -9.24
N MET A 179 -16.69 -2.41 -8.00
CA MET A 179 -15.83 -1.83 -6.99
C MET A 179 -14.55 -2.66 -6.88
N ARG A 180 -13.41 -2.00 -6.76
CA ARG A 180 -12.13 -2.61 -6.37
C ARG A 180 -11.83 -2.25 -4.93
N LEU A 181 -11.22 -3.20 -4.22
CA LEU A 181 -10.79 -3.06 -2.84
C LEU A 181 -9.31 -3.39 -2.73
N GLU A 182 -8.59 -2.61 -1.93
CA GLU A 182 -7.22 -2.85 -1.52
C GLU A 182 -7.10 -2.75 -0.01
N GLU A 183 -6.32 -3.64 0.60
CA GLU A 183 -5.96 -3.52 2.01
C GLU A 183 -4.55 -4.02 2.29
N ALA A 184 -3.93 -3.50 3.35
CA ALA A 184 -2.74 -4.11 3.90
C ALA A 184 -3.13 -5.34 4.72
N MET A 185 -2.42 -6.44 4.53
CA MET A 185 -2.73 -7.71 5.18
C MET A 185 -2.08 -7.81 6.58
N GLU A 186 -2.77 -8.44 7.52
CA GLU A 186 -2.22 -8.84 8.82
C GLU A 186 -1.53 -10.19 8.70
N GLY A 187 -0.41 -10.40 9.37
CA GLY A 187 0.27 -11.69 9.25
C GLY A 187 1.55 -11.85 10.05
N PHE A 188 2.25 -12.93 9.74
CA PHE A 188 3.55 -13.22 10.31
C PHE A 188 4.47 -13.95 9.33
N ASP A 189 5.77 -13.84 9.58
CA ASP A 189 6.78 -14.71 9.00
C ASP A 189 7.63 -15.34 10.11
N ALA A 190 8.16 -16.53 9.85
CA ALA A 190 9.16 -17.16 10.68
C ALA A 190 10.21 -17.84 9.81
N GLU A 191 11.47 -17.70 10.17
CA GLU A 191 12.61 -18.25 9.42
C GLU A 191 13.61 -18.90 10.38
N ILE A 192 14.09 -20.09 10.02
CA ILE A 192 15.25 -20.73 10.65
C ILE A 192 16.30 -21.00 9.58
N GLY A 193 17.58 -20.84 9.91
CA GLY A 193 18.64 -21.18 8.99
C GLY A 193 19.89 -21.70 9.65
N VAL A 194 20.70 -22.36 8.84
CA VAL A 194 21.95 -23.00 9.23
C VAL A 194 23.09 -22.49 8.35
N TRP A 195 24.20 -22.12 8.98
CA TRP A 195 25.44 -21.74 8.30
C TRP A 195 26.29 -22.99 8.06
N LEU A 196 26.75 -23.18 6.83
CA LEU A 196 27.51 -24.34 6.39
C LEU A 196 28.96 -24.25 6.87
N PRO A 197 29.42 -25.10 7.82
CA PRO A 197 30.77 -25.01 8.37
C PRO A 197 31.87 -25.21 7.34
N ALA A 198 31.65 -26.09 6.36
CA ALA A 198 32.60 -26.39 5.29
C ALA A 198 32.90 -25.17 4.39
N LEU A 199 32.01 -24.18 4.35
CA LEU A 199 32.17 -22.98 3.53
C LEU A 199 32.55 -21.74 4.35
N ALA A 200 32.65 -21.85 5.67
CA ALA A 200 32.88 -20.73 6.57
C ALA A 200 34.17 -19.94 6.28
N ASP A 201 35.21 -20.62 5.79
CA ASP A 201 36.52 -19.99 5.53
C ASP A 201 36.69 -19.48 4.08
N ILE A 202 35.74 -19.81 3.19
CA ILE A 202 35.81 -19.46 1.76
C ILE A 202 34.75 -18.42 1.42
N ALA A 203 33.50 -18.76 1.68
CA ALA A 203 32.33 -17.92 1.44
C ALA A 203 31.26 -18.38 2.43
N PRO A 204 31.17 -17.78 3.63
CA PRO A 204 30.15 -18.12 4.61
C PRO A 204 28.78 -18.19 3.95
N THR A 205 28.19 -19.37 3.93
CA THR A 205 26.95 -19.64 3.19
C THR A 205 25.93 -20.25 4.14
N GLY A 206 24.75 -19.66 4.18
CA GLY A 206 23.63 -20.07 5.01
C GLY A 206 22.47 -20.56 4.15
N LEU A 207 21.83 -21.63 4.62
CA LEU A 207 20.56 -22.13 4.08
C LEU A 207 19.46 -21.82 5.09
N PHE A 208 18.38 -21.21 4.64
CA PHE A 208 17.26 -20.77 5.46
C PHE A 208 15.97 -21.36 4.90
N VAL A 209 15.07 -21.76 5.80
CA VAL A 209 13.71 -22.19 5.50
C VAL A 209 12.77 -21.39 6.38
N GLY A 210 11.67 -20.92 5.80
CA GLY A 210 10.68 -20.16 6.52
C GLY A 210 9.26 -20.48 6.07
N TYR A 211 8.31 -19.96 6.83
CA TYR A 211 6.89 -19.99 6.53
C TYR A 211 6.31 -18.61 6.82
N ALA A 212 5.41 -18.16 5.95
CA ALA A 212 4.69 -16.91 6.14
C ALA A 212 3.21 -17.13 5.92
N ARG A 213 2.38 -16.36 6.63
CA ARG A 213 0.93 -16.37 6.51
C ARG A 213 0.38 -14.97 6.72
N TYR A 214 -0.49 -14.54 5.82
CA TYR A 214 -1.16 -13.25 5.82
C TYR A 214 -2.65 -13.45 5.54
N GLU A 215 -3.48 -12.71 6.26
CA GLU A 215 -4.94 -12.80 6.23
C GLU A 215 -5.55 -11.51 5.69
N SER A 216 -6.68 -11.65 5.00
CA SER A 216 -7.44 -10.55 4.40
C SER A 216 -8.87 -10.46 4.95
N ASP A 217 -9.31 -9.26 5.29
CA ASP A 217 -10.67 -8.94 5.74
C ASP A 217 -11.60 -8.53 4.58
N ILE A 218 -11.08 -8.17 3.40
CA ILE A 218 -11.89 -7.76 2.22
C ILE A 218 -12.42 -8.93 1.38
N GLY A 219 -12.24 -10.17 1.85
CA GLY A 219 -12.68 -11.37 1.13
C GLY A 219 -11.78 -11.74 -0.05
N ALA A 220 -10.54 -11.23 -0.10
CA ALA A 220 -9.49 -11.83 -0.91
C ALA A 220 -9.05 -13.15 -0.27
N SER A 221 -8.37 -14.00 -1.03
CA SER A 221 -7.77 -15.21 -0.48
C SER A 221 -6.63 -14.86 0.47
N ASP A 222 -6.56 -15.57 1.60
CA ASP A 222 -5.37 -15.57 2.46
C ASP A 222 -4.14 -16.01 1.66
N VAL A 223 -2.98 -15.55 2.10
CA VAL A 223 -1.70 -15.83 1.47
C VAL A 223 -0.84 -16.57 2.47
N ASP A 224 -0.47 -17.81 2.17
CA ASP A 224 0.46 -18.55 3.01
C ASP A 224 1.39 -19.44 2.18
N GLY A 225 2.63 -19.63 2.65
CA GLY A 225 3.59 -20.36 1.87
C GLY A 225 4.93 -20.59 2.54
N PHE A 226 5.62 -21.61 2.06
CA PHE A 226 7.01 -21.87 2.44
C PHE A 226 7.97 -21.04 1.61
N MET A 227 9.10 -20.71 2.22
CA MET A 227 10.21 -20.05 1.56
C MET A 227 11.52 -20.76 1.87
N CYS A 228 12.39 -20.84 0.88
CA CYS A 228 13.77 -21.29 1.03
C CYS A 228 14.71 -20.19 0.57
N ARG A 229 15.78 -19.94 1.31
CA ARG A 229 16.74 -18.89 0.96
C ARG A 229 18.17 -19.36 1.18
N ILE A 230 19.02 -19.08 0.21
CA ILE A 230 20.46 -19.26 0.29
C ILE A 230 21.06 -17.86 0.39
N GLU A 231 21.92 -17.64 1.38
CA GLU A 231 22.72 -16.41 1.52
C GLU A 231 24.20 -16.78 1.47
N SER A 232 24.99 -16.16 0.60
CA SER A 232 26.44 -16.35 0.55
C SER A 232 27.18 -15.02 0.66
N ARG A 233 28.07 -14.93 1.64
CA ARG A 233 28.89 -13.75 1.91
C ARG A 233 30.24 -13.91 1.24
N ILE A 234 30.27 -13.71 -0.07
CA ILE A 234 31.47 -13.89 -0.89
C ILE A 234 32.59 -12.89 -0.57
N HIS A 235 32.23 -11.76 0.05
CA HIS A 235 33.16 -10.74 0.53
C HIS A 235 32.57 -10.08 1.80
N PRO A 236 33.37 -9.53 2.73
CA PRO A 236 32.85 -8.77 3.88
C PRO A 236 31.84 -7.68 3.53
N ASN A 237 31.96 -7.13 2.30
CA ASN A 237 31.08 -6.10 1.78
C ASN A 237 30.10 -6.57 0.70
N ILE A 238 30.13 -7.84 0.27
CA ILE A 238 29.27 -8.33 -0.81
C ILE A 238 28.57 -9.60 -0.36
N THR A 239 27.25 -9.56 -0.40
CA THR A 239 26.38 -10.70 -0.11
C THR A 239 25.55 -11.01 -1.35
N LEU A 240 25.47 -12.29 -1.70
CA LEU A 240 24.57 -12.81 -2.71
C LEU A 240 23.46 -13.57 -2.01
N ASP A 241 22.24 -13.47 -2.52
CA ASP A 241 21.12 -14.25 -2.04
C ASP A 241 20.27 -14.82 -3.18
N LEU A 242 19.71 -16.00 -2.94
CA LEU A 242 18.74 -16.65 -3.80
C LEU A 242 17.59 -17.08 -2.90
N ALA A 243 16.38 -16.60 -3.17
CA ALA A 243 15.17 -17.04 -2.49
C ALA A 243 14.24 -17.75 -3.47
N TRP A 244 13.56 -18.77 -2.97
CA TRP A 244 12.48 -19.50 -3.65
C TRP A 244 11.25 -19.51 -2.75
N PHE A 245 10.08 -19.39 -3.36
CA PHE A 245 8.78 -19.30 -2.70
C PHE A 245 7.84 -20.34 -3.32
N ASP A 246 7.11 -21.06 -2.46
CA ASP A 246 6.16 -22.09 -2.88
C ASP A 246 4.87 -21.48 -3.48
N ASP A 247 4.46 -20.33 -2.96
CA ASP A 247 3.27 -19.60 -3.42
C ASP A 247 3.62 -18.20 -3.95
N THR A 248 3.18 -17.90 -5.17
CA THR A 248 3.31 -16.58 -5.79
C THR A 248 2.41 -15.52 -5.14
N GLY A 249 1.42 -15.92 -4.33
CA GLY A 249 0.62 -15.00 -3.52
C GLY A 249 1.46 -14.26 -2.48
N TYR A 250 2.47 -14.91 -1.91
CA TYR A 250 3.37 -14.30 -0.90
C TYR A 250 4.38 -13.34 -1.54
N ARG A 251 4.87 -13.71 -2.71
CA ARG A 251 5.75 -12.89 -3.55
C ARG A 251 5.30 -13.08 -4.98
N GLU A 252 5.02 -11.99 -5.68
CA GLU A 252 4.64 -11.98 -7.12
C GLU A 252 5.66 -12.70 -8.04
N SER A 253 6.77 -13.24 -7.51
CA SER A 253 7.75 -14.07 -8.20
C SER A 253 8.07 -15.33 -7.39
N GLU A 254 8.15 -16.48 -8.05
CA GLU A 254 8.52 -17.77 -7.45
C GLU A 254 9.96 -17.81 -6.95
N TYR A 255 10.85 -17.01 -7.54
CA TYR A 255 12.23 -16.86 -7.09
C TYR A 255 12.70 -15.42 -7.13
N LEU A 256 13.72 -15.12 -6.33
CA LEU A 256 14.45 -13.85 -6.33
C LEU A 256 15.94 -14.10 -6.24
N VAL A 257 16.69 -13.48 -7.14
CA VAL A 257 18.16 -13.44 -7.11
C VAL A 257 18.58 -12.04 -6.67
N GLY A 258 19.35 -11.94 -5.60
CA GLY A 258 19.77 -10.69 -4.99
C GLY A 258 21.28 -10.55 -4.85
N ALA A 259 21.74 -9.30 -4.95
CA ALA A 259 23.09 -8.90 -4.60
C ALA A 259 23.04 -7.65 -3.70
N ARG A 260 23.82 -7.67 -2.62
CA ARG A 260 23.89 -6.60 -1.62
C ARG A 260 25.33 -6.16 -1.41
N VAL A 261 25.53 -4.85 -1.42
CA VAL A 261 26.81 -4.18 -1.15
C VAL A 261 26.71 -3.42 0.16
N HIS A 262 27.68 -3.62 1.05
CA HIS A 262 27.70 -3.03 2.39
C HIS A 262 28.82 -2.00 2.54
N LEU A 263 28.51 -0.79 3.00
CA LEU A 263 29.46 0.28 3.31
C LEU A 263 29.71 0.37 4.83
N PRO A 264 30.88 0.89 5.28
CA PRO A 264 31.99 1.44 4.48
C PRO A 264 32.65 0.38 3.61
N LEU A 265 33.06 0.79 2.41
CA LEU A 265 33.73 -0.11 1.49
C LEU A 265 35.24 -0.05 1.70
N ASP A 266 35.84 -1.19 2.02
CA ASP A 266 37.29 -1.33 2.09
C ASP A 266 37.99 -1.30 0.70
N PHE A 267 37.24 -1.11 -0.40
CA PHE A 267 37.79 -1.17 -1.78
C PHE A 267 38.71 0.01 -2.13
N TRP A 268 38.64 1.15 -1.41
CA TRP A 268 39.40 2.36 -1.75
C TRP A 268 40.87 2.32 -1.29
N ASN A 269 41.29 1.30 -0.53
CA ASN A 269 42.70 1.04 -0.20
C ASN A 269 43.46 0.32 -1.34
N GLY A 270 43.10 0.64 -2.58
CA GLY A 270 43.63 0.05 -3.79
C GLY A 270 43.08 -1.35 -4.06
N TRP A 271 43.21 -1.81 -5.30
CA TRP A 271 42.91 -3.17 -5.75
C TRP A 271 43.83 -4.24 -5.13
N ARG A 272 44.26 -4.05 -3.88
CA ARG A 272 44.84 -5.11 -3.06
C ARG A 272 43.67 -5.94 -2.56
N MET A 273 43.31 -6.95 -3.36
CA MET A 273 42.64 -8.15 -2.87
C MET A 273 43.54 -8.82 -1.82
N ASN A 274 43.67 -8.21 -0.65
CA ASN A 274 44.45 -8.76 0.44
C ASN A 274 43.62 -9.89 1.05
N ARG A 275 43.60 -11.04 0.37
CA ARG A 275 43.00 -12.29 0.86
C ARG A 275 43.57 -12.70 2.23
N ALA A 276 44.72 -12.13 2.62
CA ALA A 276 45.29 -12.27 3.95
C ALA A 276 44.42 -11.64 5.07
N HIS A 277 43.65 -10.59 4.80
CA HIS A 277 42.68 -9.99 5.73
C HIS A 277 41.24 -10.50 5.52
N ALA A 278 40.90 -10.96 4.30
CA ALA A 278 39.60 -11.58 4.01
C ALA A 278 39.47 -13.02 4.56
N ARG A 279 40.57 -13.62 5.04
CA ARG A 279 40.60 -14.96 5.66
C ARG A 279 40.13 -15.00 7.11
N THR A 280 40.02 -13.85 7.76
CA THR A 280 39.45 -13.79 9.10
C THR A 280 37.94 -13.72 8.99
N VAL A 281 37.25 -14.83 9.29
CA VAL A 281 35.83 -14.82 9.66
C VAL A 281 35.64 -13.68 10.65
N PRO A 282 34.80 -12.66 10.34
CA PRO A 282 34.58 -11.55 11.24
C PRO A 282 34.23 -12.06 12.64
N PRO A 283 34.75 -11.44 13.71
CA PRO A 283 34.39 -11.84 15.06
C PRO A 283 32.88 -11.89 15.21
N PHE A 284 32.33 -12.90 15.90
CA PHE A 284 30.88 -13.08 15.99
C PHE A 284 30.12 -11.82 16.47
N ALA A 285 30.75 -10.98 17.29
CA ALA A 285 30.20 -9.70 17.72
C ALA A 285 29.86 -8.72 16.57
N THR A 286 30.52 -8.81 15.40
CA THR A 286 30.18 -7.96 14.25
C THR A 286 28.77 -8.22 13.72
N ARG A 287 28.18 -9.40 14.02
CA ARG A 287 26.80 -9.74 13.67
C ARG A 287 25.77 -8.88 14.43
N LEU A 288 26.18 -8.12 15.46
CA LEU A 288 25.34 -7.08 16.06
C LEU A 288 24.86 -6.06 15.03
N ASN A 289 25.56 -5.91 13.91
CA ASN A 289 25.21 -5.00 12.82
C ASN A 289 24.79 -5.73 11.52
N ASP A 290 24.38 -6.99 11.60
CA ASP A 290 23.79 -7.68 10.44
C ASP A 290 22.43 -7.03 10.09
N PRO A 291 22.07 -6.86 8.82
CA PRO A 291 20.74 -6.32 8.47
C PRO A 291 19.62 -7.18 9.06
N VAL A 292 18.56 -6.53 9.55
CA VAL A 292 17.38 -7.24 10.04
C VAL A 292 16.71 -7.97 8.87
N GLN A 293 16.51 -9.28 9.06
CA GLN A 293 15.76 -10.12 8.12
C GLN A 293 14.31 -10.18 8.57
N ARG A 294 13.44 -9.67 7.71
CA ARG A 294 11.98 -9.61 7.82
C ARG A 294 11.43 -9.37 6.43
N ASP A 295 10.18 -9.72 6.17
CA ASP A 295 9.49 -9.10 5.05
C ASP A 295 9.34 -7.61 5.32
N PHE A 296 9.77 -6.78 4.39
CA PHE A 296 9.69 -5.32 4.49
C PHE A 296 8.64 -4.74 3.55
N ARG A 297 8.11 -5.57 2.64
CA ARG A 297 6.98 -5.21 1.81
C ARG A 297 5.72 -5.27 2.63
N VAL A 298 4.91 -4.22 2.52
CA VAL A 298 3.53 -4.28 3.02
C VAL A 298 2.76 -5.15 2.05
N GLN A 299 2.32 -6.33 2.49
CA GLN A 299 1.51 -7.23 1.67
C GLN A 299 0.13 -6.61 1.44
N ILE A 300 -0.29 -6.54 0.18
CA ILE A 300 -1.55 -5.91 -0.23
C ILE A 300 -2.46 -6.98 -0.80
N ALA A 301 -3.65 -7.13 -0.22
CA ALA A 301 -4.72 -7.92 -0.80
C ALA A 301 -5.57 -7.06 -1.74
N GLN A 302 -6.00 -7.65 -2.85
CA GLN A 302 -6.89 -7.02 -3.82
C GLN A 302 -8.15 -7.88 -4.00
N ALA A 303 -9.32 -7.25 -3.93
CA ALA A 303 -10.61 -7.90 -4.20
C ALA A 303 -11.48 -7.05 -5.14
N SER A 304 -12.47 -7.69 -5.76
CA SER A 304 -13.46 -7.00 -6.60
C SER A 304 -14.87 -7.37 -6.16
N ARG A 305 -15.73 -6.36 -6.02
CA ARG A 305 -17.12 -6.52 -5.60
C ARG A 305 -18.06 -5.87 -6.61
N ALA A 306 -19.13 -6.57 -6.96
CA ALA A 306 -20.20 -5.98 -7.77
C ALA A 306 -21.34 -5.47 -6.86
N VAL A 307 -21.71 -4.20 -7.03
CA VAL A 307 -22.87 -3.59 -6.40
C VAL A 307 -23.92 -3.33 -7.46
N VAL A 308 -25.09 -3.98 -7.33
CA VAL A 308 -26.22 -3.76 -8.23
C VAL A 308 -27.05 -2.60 -7.69
N SER A 309 -27.05 -1.49 -8.41
CA SER A 309 -27.94 -0.36 -8.13
C SER A 309 -29.26 -0.56 -8.87
N PRO A 310 -30.40 -0.62 -8.17
CA PRO A 310 -31.70 -0.79 -8.80
C PRO A 310 -32.01 0.40 -9.73
N PRO A 311 -32.82 0.18 -10.77
CA PRO A 311 -33.29 1.27 -11.63
C PRO A 311 -33.96 2.33 -10.76
N GLN A 312 -33.53 3.59 -10.90
CA GLN A 312 -34.27 4.67 -10.26
C GLN A 312 -35.64 4.76 -10.93
N PRO A 313 -36.74 4.87 -10.17
CA PRO A 313 -38.03 5.15 -10.77
C PRO A 313 -37.88 6.46 -11.50
N VAL A 314 -37.92 6.41 -12.83
CA VAL A 314 -38.16 7.60 -13.64
C VAL A 314 -39.47 8.11 -13.08
N LYS A 315 -39.45 9.22 -12.31
CA LYS A 315 -40.67 9.95 -11.99
C LYS A 315 -41.31 10.12 -13.34
N ALA A 316 -42.41 9.41 -13.57
CA ALA A 316 -43.14 9.54 -14.81
C ALA A 316 -43.32 11.04 -14.95
N ARG A 317 -42.61 11.64 -15.92
CA ARG A 317 -42.93 12.99 -16.32
C ARG A 317 -44.40 12.84 -16.57
N ARG A 318 -45.24 13.52 -15.79
CA ARG A 318 -46.65 13.64 -16.09
C ARG A 318 -46.60 14.27 -17.46
N VAL A 319 -46.64 13.43 -18.50
CA VAL A 319 -47.03 13.85 -19.81
C VAL A 319 -48.43 14.32 -19.48
N ALA A 320 -48.58 15.64 -19.37
CA ALA A 320 -49.89 16.23 -19.47
C ALA A 320 -50.53 15.48 -20.62
N PRO A 321 -51.73 14.88 -20.42
CA PRO A 321 -52.35 14.05 -21.44
C PRO A 321 -52.12 14.74 -22.77
N SER A 322 -51.53 14.05 -23.75
CA SER A 322 -51.45 14.59 -25.10
C SER A 322 -52.80 15.23 -25.36
N PRO A 323 -52.86 16.51 -25.77
CA PRO A 323 -54.13 17.13 -26.05
C PRO A 323 -54.88 16.13 -26.93
N SER A 324 -56.09 15.77 -26.52
CA SER A 324 -57.01 15.02 -27.38
C SER A 324 -56.83 15.56 -28.79
N PRO A 325 -56.78 14.70 -29.84
CA PRO A 325 -56.67 15.19 -31.21
C PRO A 325 -57.61 16.38 -31.33
N GLU A 326 -57.03 17.56 -31.57
CA GLU A 326 -57.78 18.80 -31.54
C GLU A 326 -59.07 18.52 -32.31
N GLN A 327 -60.20 18.59 -31.61
CA GLN A 327 -61.45 18.80 -32.31
C GLN A 327 -61.16 19.97 -33.24
N PRO A 328 -61.38 19.84 -34.57
CA PRO A 328 -61.17 20.95 -35.47
C PRO A 328 -61.90 22.14 -34.85
N THR A 329 -61.13 23.19 -34.58
CA THR A 329 -61.66 24.42 -34.01
C THR A 329 -62.88 24.81 -34.84
N PRO A 330 -64.04 25.09 -34.24
CA PRO A 330 -65.15 25.63 -35.01
C PRO A 330 -64.62 26.87 -35.75
N PRO A 331 -64.93 27.02 -37.04
CA PRO A 331 -64.43 28.15 -37.81
C PRO A 331 -64.75 29.45 -37.05
N PRO A 332 -63.84 30.43 -37.05
CA PRO A 332 -64.11 31.70 -36.39
C PRO A 332 -65.46 32.23 -36.86
N PRO A 333 -66.29 32.80 -35.96
CA PRO A 333 -67.56 33.36 -36.35
C PRO A 333 -67.33 34.32 -37.52
N PRO A 334 -68.16 34.28 -38.57
CA PRO A 334 -67.96 35.14 -39.73
C PRO A 334 -67.84 36.58 -39.24
N ALA A 335 -66.82 37.29 -39.76
CA ALA A 335 -66.62 38.69 -39.44
C ALA A 335 -67.95 39.43 -39.63
N PRO A 336 -68.38 40.28 -38.67
CA PRO A 336 -69.64 40.97 -38.79
C PRO A 336 -69.65 41.75 -40.11
N LEU A 337 -70.67 41.50 -40.94
CA LEU A 337 -70.84 42.19 -42.21
C LEU A 337 -70.93 43.69 -41.91
N ARG A 338 -70.03 44.46 -42.51
CA ARG A 338 -70.08 45.92 -42.42
C ARG A 338 -71.36 46.39 -43.09
N TYR A 339 -72.02 47.34 -42.44
CA TYR A 339 -73.24 47.94 -42.93
C TYR A 339 -73.19 49.45 -42.73
N THR A 340 -74.01 50.14 -43.51
CA THR A 340 -74.29 51.55 -43.33
C THR A 340 -75.80 51.73 -43.19
N ASP A 341 -76.21 52.47 -42.16
CA ASP A 341 -77.62 52.79 -41.94
C ASP A 341 -77.95 54.11 -42.65
N TYR A 342 -79.04 54.11 -43.41
CA TYR A 342 -79.58 55.28 -44.09
C TYR A 342 -81.02 55.51 -43.67
N THR A 343 -81.44 56.76 -43.74
CA THR A 343 -82.83 57.17 -43.49
C THR A 343 -83.54 57.28 -44.84
N ASP A 344 -84.66 56.58 -45.01
CA ASP A 344 -85.47 56.58 -46.23
C ASP A 344 -86.95 56.78 -45.89
N LEU A 345 -87.81 56.95 -46.90
CA LEU A 345 -89.27 57.03 -46.73
C LEU A 345 -89.92 55.72 -47.19
N ASN A 346 -90.88 55.20 -46.42
CA ASN A 346 -91.70 54.08 -46.86
C ASN A 346 -92.76 54.53 -47.89
N GLU A 347 -93.51 53.57 -48.45
CA GLU A 347 -94.54 53.84 -49.46
C GLU A 347 -95.70 54.74 -48.96
N ASN A 348 -95.82 54.95 -47.65
CA ASN A 348 -96.79 55.84 -47.01
C ASN A 348 -96.21 57.23 -46.66
N GLY A 349 -94.93 57.48 -46.93
CA GLY A 349 -94.25 58.75 -46.66
C GLY A 349 -93.70 58.89 -45.24
N GLU A 350 -93.58 57.79 -44.48
CA GLU A 350 -93.00 57.78 -43.13
C GLU A 350 -91.51 57.49 -43.17
N VAL A 351 -90.75 58.10 -42.25
CA VAL A 351 -89.30 57.94 -42.16
C VAL A 351 -88.93 56.59 -41.55
N ILE A 352 -88.22 55.76 -42.30
CA ILE A 352 -87.69 54.46 -41.87
C ILE A 352 -86.17 54.46 -41.88
N THR A 353 -85.58 53.55 -41.08
CA THR A 353 -84.14 53.29 -41.11
C THR A 353 -83.86 52.01 -41.87
N VAL A 354 -83.06 52.12 -42.93
CA VAL A 354 -82.65 50.99 -43.78
C VAL A 354 -81.16 50.73 -43.59
N ARG A 355 -80.84 49.51 -43.17
CA ARG A 355 -79.48 49.00 -43.08
C ARG A 355 -79.08 48.37 -44.40
N VAL A 356 -77.98 48.82 -44.98
CA VAL A 356 -77.42 48.24 -46.21
C VAL A 356 -76.08 47.60 -45.88
N TYR A 357 -76.00 46.29 -46.06
CA TYR A 357 -74.77 45.53 -45.88
C TYR A 357 -73.87 45.65 -47.12
N GLU A 358 -72.55 45.56 -46.97
CA GLU A 358 -71.57 45.66 -48.08
C GLU A 358 -71.83 44.65 -49.22
N ASN A 359 -72.50 43.53 -48.93
CA ASN A 359 -72.90 42.53 -49.93
C ASN A 359 -74.19 42.88 -50.69
N GLY A 360 -74.76 44.08 -50.48
CA GLY A 360 -75.94 44.60 -51.19
C GLY A 360 -77.28 44.20 -50.58
N ILE A 361 -77.30 43.40 -49.51
CA ILE A 361 -78.53 43.05 -48.80
C ILE A 361 -79.04 44.28 -48.04
N ARG A 362 -80.34 44.55 -48.14
CA ARG A 362 -81.02 45.63 -47.43
C ARG A 362 -81.96 45.05 -46.38
N GLU A 363 -81.92 45.60 -45.18
CA GLU A 363 -82.76 45.23 -44.05
C GLU A 363 -83.43 46.48 -43.49
N ILE A 364 -84.75 46.49 -43.39
CA ILE A 364 -85.51 47.59 -42.78
C ILE A 364 -85.58 47.30 -41.29
N LEU A 365 -84.99 48.17 -40.47
CA LEU A 365 -84.81 47.89 -39.04
C LEU A 365 -86.02 48.24 -38.18
N SER A 366 -87.02 48.97 -38.71
CA SER A 366 -88.39 49.11 -38.17
C SER A 366 -89.18 50.17 -38.95
N ASN A 367 -90.52 50.09 -38.80
CA ASN A 367 -91.45 51.22 -38.92
C ASN A 367 -91.46 52.02 -37.62
#